data_AF-A0A0Q4BA38-F1
#
_entry.id   AF-A0A0Q4BA38-F1
#
_cell.length_a   1.000
_cell.length_b   1.000
_cell.length_c   1.000
_cell.angle_alpha   90.00
_cell.angle_beta   90.00
_cell.angle_gamma   90.00
#
_symmetry.space_group_name_H-M   'P 1'
#
loop_
_entity.id
_entity.type
_entity.pdbx_description
1 polymer ?
#
loop_
_entity_poly.entity_id
_entity_poly.type
_entity_poly.pdbx_seq_one_letter_code
_entity_poly.pdbx_strand_id
1 'polypeptide(L)'
;MMDIRLRAWLIGLALTLLSVGCLGQALRMKVRVEGAIPNEGYLYRRELSGRILVDSSWIGKGGFYYFSAKSFVPGCYEVTVGDGLKIPLLLTENTGEITVHLRADAILDSARVQGNDAAQIYLKARAILDRAQEWDRLQQIAETGLNGRGIDGVTRLNDSAWQAANGLLLGLLNGVADAEKGNPRRWGTLRRLIVLMRKPTGHSINDWWGDTLGDSLLATSYELGQRLVNYLEAQRNERFTAAEQDSAYRSALTELGRRPMVYPVARRLLMQAQYLLEGTAYQSIADWIVTQPFGPIAPDIMSPTSPGWNSPLVKELLQREYTDALGKRRPLISRSSRFTLLLVWSVWCPHCQGLKLQLADWSKGVTGANLSVAGLSIDADSPELRSYVAACSNGWPMFILDEKHPLLDAMGVDGTPDMYLLDRNGSLVAHPSTVAQLAEELKRLEQ
;
A
#
# COMPACT_ATOMS: atom_id res chain seq x y z
N MET A 1 -11.11 34.23 -68.95
CA MET A 1 -12.23 34.90 -68.27
C MET A 1 -12.28 34.33 -66.86
N MET A 2 -12.11 35.22 -65.88
CA MET A 2 -11.97 35.02 -64.43
C MET A 2 -10.61 34.56 -63.89
N ASP A 3 -10.04 35.47 -63.10
CA ASP A 3 -8.66 35.59 -62.64
C ASP A 3 -8.35 34.76 -61.40
N ILE A 4 -7.09 34.35 -61.36
CA ILE A 4 -6.38 33.71 -60.27
C ILE A 4 -5.39 34.75 -59.70
N ARG A 5 -5.28 34.81 -58.36
CA ARG A 5 -4.15 35.26 -57.51
C ARG A 5 -4.21 36.58 -56.74
N LEU A 6 -3.56 36.47 -55.56
CA LEU A 6 -3.07 37.45 -54.58
C LEU A 6 -4.12 38.06 -53.62
N ARG A 7 -4.23 37.59 -52.37
CA ARG A 7 -3.30 37.76 -51.22
C ARG A 7 -3.16 39.21 -50.74
N ALA A 8 -3.82 39.46 -49.61
CA ALA A 8 -3.20 39.83 -48.33
C ALA A 8 -3.57 41.21 -47.75
N TRP A 9 -3.80 41.16 -46.42
CA TRP A 9 -3.83 42.23 -45.42
C TRP A 9 -5.10 43.09 -45.33
N LEU A 10 -5.95 42.75 -44.35
CA LEU A 10 -6.35 43.63 -43.23
C LEU A 10 -7.58 43.05 -42.52
N ILE A 11 -7.38 42.15 -41.55
CA ILE A 11 -8.30 42.06 -40.41
C ILE A 11 -7.44 41.91 -39.16
N GLY A 12 -7.32 43.03 -38.45
CA GLY A 12 -6.73 43.08 -37.13
C GLY A 12 -7.63 42.41 -36.09
N LEU A 13 -6.97 41.65 -35.22
CA LEU A 13 -7.09 41.76 -33.78
C LEU A 13 -8.49 41.64 -33.16
N ALA A 14 -8.95 40.39 -33.00
CA ALA A 14 -9.79 39.96 -31.87
C ALA A 14 -9.73 38.43 -31.69
N LEU A 15 -8.52 37.88 -31.54
CA LEU A 15 -8.35 36.53 -31.00
C LEU A 15 -8.29 36.66 -29.48
N THR A 16 -9.47 36.78 -28.87
CA THR A 16 -9.63 36.40 -27.47
C THR A 16 -9.24 34.93 -27.36
N LEU A 17 -8.08 34.69 -26.76
CA LEU A 17 -7.68 33.40 -26.21
C LEU A 17 -8.73 32.99 -25.16
N LEU A 18 -9.83 32.41 -25.62
CA LEU A 18 -10.58 31.43 -24.83
C LEU A 18 -9.67 30.21 -24.73
N SER A 19 -8.74 30.28 -23.79
CA SER A 19 -8.28 29.08 -23.13
C SER A 19 -9.53 28.43 -22.56
N VAL A 20 -10.05 27.44 -23.28
CA VAL A 20 -10.93 26.44 -22.71
C VAL A 20 -10.05 25.70 -21.71
N GLY A 21 -9.85 26.32 -20.54
CA GLY A 21 -9.44 25.61 -19.36
C GLY A 21 -10.43 24.47 -19.24
N CYS A 22 -9.93 23.25 -19.30
CA CYS A 22 -10.71 22.07 -18.99
C CYS A 22 -11.15 22.24 -17.53
N LEU A 23 -12.30 22.87 -17.32
CA LEU A 23 -12.96 22.98 -16.02
C LEU A 23 -13.39 21.57 -15.67
N GLY A 24 -12.48 20.82 -15.06
CA GLY A 24 -12.80 19.53 -14.47
C GLY A 24 -13.98 19.72 -13.52
N GLN A 25 -14.98 18.86 -13.60
CA GLN A 25 -16.13 18.93 -12.71
C GLN A 25 -15.65 18.77 -11.26
N ALA A 26 -16.07 19.66 -10.37
CA ALA A 26 -15.67 19.62 -8.97
C ALA A 26 -16.22 18.38 -8.26
N LEU A 27 -15.42 17.77 -7.37
CA LEU A 27 -15.91 16.76 -6.44
C LEU A 27 -16.59 17.46 -5.26
N ARG A 28 -17.77 17.00 -4.87
CA ARG A 28 -18.46 17.42 -3.65
C ARG A 28 -18.95 16.20 -2.90
N MET A 29 -18.52 16.07 -1.65
CA MET A 29 -18.92 14.96 -0.78
C MET A 29 -19.29 15.50 0.59
N LYS A 30 -20.37 14.96 1.16
CA LYS A 30 -20.67 15.16 2.58
C LYS A 30 -20.82 13.82 3.28
N VAL A 31 -20.25 13.72 4.47
CA VAL A 31 -20.20 12.49 5.26
C VAL A 31 -20.79 12.75 6.62
N ARG A 32 -21.75 11.92 7.05
CA ARG A 32 -22.29 11.97 8.40
C ARG A 32 -22.03 10.66 9.12
N VAL A 33 -21.38 10.76 10.26
CA VAL A 33 -21.10 9.62 11.13
C VAL A 33 -21.93 9.76 12.41
N GLU A 34 -22.92 8.88 12.57
CA GLU A 34 -23.72 8.80 13.78
C GLU A 34 -22.90 8.17 14.91
N GLY A 35 -22.92 8.81 16.08
CA GLY A 35 -22.15 8.36 17.24
C GLY A 35 -20.65 8.65 17.18
N ALA A 36 -20.16 9.40 16.18
CA ALA A 36 -18.77 9.82 16.16
C ALA A 36 -18.47 10.86 17.25
N ILE A 37 -17.31 10.69 17.89
CA ILE A 37 -16.70 11.75 18.68
C ILE A 37 -16.20 12.83 17.69
N PRO A 38 -16.55 14.11 17.89
CA PRO A 38 -16.09 15.19 17.02
C PRO A 38 -14.56 15.22 16.91
N ASN A 39 -14.07 14.99 15.70
CA ASN A 39 -12.66 15.12 15.33
C ASN A 39 -12.57 15.62 13.88
N GLU A 40 -11.41 16.08 13.43
CA GLU A 40 -11.19 16.43 12.03
C GLU A 40 -11.34 15.17 11.15
N GLY A 41 -12.04 15.35 10.03
CA GLY A 41 -12.18 14.35 8.98
C GLY A 41 -11.25 14.68 7.82
N TYR A 42 -10.78 13.65 7.13
CA TYR A 42 -9.92 13.78 5.96
C TYR A 42 -10.47 12.95 4.81
N LEU A 43 -10.35 13.47 3.59
CA LEU A 43 -10.57 12.74 2.36
C LEU A 43 -9.22 12.51 1.69
N TYR A 44 -8.85 11.26 1.51
CA TYR A 44 -7.66 10.86 0.78
C TYR A 44 -8.03 10.22 -0.56
N ARG A 45 -7.15 10.35 -1.55
CA ARG A 45 -7.14 9.54 -2.77
C ARG A 45 -5.90 8.67 -2.79
N ARG A 46 -6.05 7.39 -3.13
CA ARG A 46 -4.92 6.46 -3.25
C ARG A 46 -4.19 6.65 -4.57
N GLU A 47 -2.88 6.54 -4.49
CA GLU A 47 -1.94 6.56 -5.61
C GLU A 47 -0.96 5.39 -5.48
N LEU A 48 -0.17 5.14 -6.52
CA LEU A 48 0.88 4.13 -6.47
C LEU A 48 1.89 4.38 -5.33
N SER A 49 2.18 5.65 -5.03
CA SER A 49 3.13 6.07 -4.00
C SER A 49 2.52 6.17 -2.59
N GLY A 50 1.25 5.76 -2.39
CA GLY A 50 0.58 5.87 -1.10
C GLY A 50 -0.79 6.55 -1.20
N ARG A 51 -0.97 7.66 -0.47
CA ARG A 51 -2.21 8.44 -0.48
C ARG A 51 -1.94 9.93 -0.52
N ILE A 52 -2.80 10.66 -1.23
CA ILE A 52 -2.77 12.11 -1.32
C ILE A 52 -3.96 12.67 -0.55
N LEU A 53 -3.71 13.63 0.34
CA LEU A 53 -4.77 14.40 0.98
C LEU A 53 -5.50 15.25 -0.07
N VAL A 54 -6.80 15.01 -0.23
CA VAL A 54 -7.68 15.74 -1.15
C VAL A 54 -8.27 16.96 -0.46
N ASP A 55 -8.81 16.76 0.74
CA ASP A 55 -9.42 17.81 1.55
C ASP A 55 -9.51 17.39 3.02
N SER A 56 -9.68 18.35 3.93
CA SER A 56 -9.99 18.11 5.35
C SER A 56 -11.20 18.92 5.77
N SER A 57 -11.88 18.47 6.82
CA SER A 57 -13.13 19.09 7.27
C SER A 57 -13.35 18.85 8.75
N TRP A 58 -13.72 19.90 9.47
CA TRP A 58 -14.35 19.76 10.78
C TRP A 58 -15.84 19.49 10.64
N ILE A 59 -16.43 18.88 11.66
CA ILE A 59 -17.87 18.63 11.67
C ILE A 59 -18.64 19.96 11.56
N GLY A 60 -19.45 20.06 10.51
CA GLY A 60 -20.24 21.23 10.18
C GLY A 60 -21.72 21.08 10.53
N LYS A 61 -22.54 21.94 9.93
CA LYS A 61 -23.99 21.99 10.16
C LYS A 61 -24.65 20.63 9.91
N GLY A 62 -25.54 20.22 10.81
CA GLY A 62 -26.27 18.95 10.68
C GLY A 62 -25.44 17.70 10.92
N GLY A 63 -24.23 17.83 11.48
CA GLY A 63 -23.34 16.72 11.80
C GLY A 63 -22.61 16.15 10.59
N PHE A 64 -22.42 16.96 9.54
CA PHE A 64 -21.74 16.55 8.32
C PHE A 64 -20.31 17.09 8.26
N TYR A 65 -19.41 16.24 7.82
CA TYR A 65 -18.11 16.61 7.23
C TYR A 65 -18.34 16.96 5.76
N TYR A 66 -17.72 18.03 5.27
CA TYR A 66 -17.85 18.49 3.89
C TYR A 66 -16.48 18.48 3.22
N PHE A 67 -16.34 17.68 2.17
CA PHE A 67 -15.13 17.55 1.38
C PHE A 67 -15.36 18.00 -0.05
N SER A 68 -14.37 18.66 -0.64
CA SER A 68 -14.43 19.16 -2.00
C SER A 68 -13.09 19.14 -2.70
N ALA A 69 -13.10 19.00 -4.02
CA ALA A 69 -11.92 19.18 -4.85
C ALA A 69 -12.28 19.98 -6.10
N LYS A 70 -11.38 20.88 -6.53
CA LYS A 70 -11.59 21.71 -7.74
C LYS A 70 -11.79 20.86 -8.99
N SER A 71 -11.14 19.71 -9.07
CA SER A 71 -11.23 18.78 -10.19
C SER A 71 -11.42 17.36 -9.68
N PHE A 72 -12.43 16.67 -10.21
CA PHE A 72 -12.63 15.25 -9.98
C PHE A 72 -11.57 14.41 -10.70
N VAL A 73 -11.06 13.40 -9.99
CA VAL A 73 -10.13 12.39 -10.54
C VAL A 73 -10.68 11.01 -10.19
N PRO A 74 -10.93 10.12 -11.16
CA PRO A 74 -11.35 8.75 -10.87
C PRO A 74 -10.32 8.02 -10.00
N GLY A 75 -10.77 7.23 -9.03
CA GLY A 75 -9.87 6.44 -8.20
C GLY A 75 -10.48 5.85 -6.93
N CYS A 76 -9.62 5.20 -6.16
CA CYS A 76 -9.94 4.71 -4.82
C CYS A 76 -9.71 5.86 -3.82
N TYR A 77 -10.76 6.26 -3.12
CA TYR A 77 -10.75 7.27 -2.07
C TYR A 77 -10.88 6.61 -0.70
N GLU A 78 -10.45 7.30 0.34
CA GLU A 78 -10.62 6.90 1.74
C GLU A 78 -11.09 8.11 2.53
N VAL A 79 -12.23 8.01 3.19
CA VAL A 79 -12.64 8.98 4.21
C VAL A 79 -12.16 8.49 5.57
N THR A 80 -11.47 9.35 6.31
CA THR A 80 -11.07 9.07 7.69
C THR A 80 -11.66 10.08 8.66
N VAL A 81 -12.14 9.63 9.82
CA VAL A 81 -12.62 10.51 10.89
C VAL A 81 -12.08 10.01 12.23
N GLY A 82 -11.23 10.80 12.89
CA GLY A 82 -10.53 10.36 14.11
C GLY A 82 -9.68 9.08 13.92
N ASP A 83 -9.36 8.40 15.01
CA ASP A 83 -8.27 7.41 15.06
C ASP A 83 -8.63 5.97 14.64
N GLY A 84 -9.79 5.74 14.04
CA GLY A 84 -10.20 4.38 13.67
C GLY A 84 -11.21 4.25 12.55
N LEU A 85 -11.88 5.32 12.18
CA LEU A 85 -12.89 5.27 11.14
C LEU A 85 -12.23 5.46 9.78
N LYS A 86 -12.29 4.42 8.94
CA LYS A 86 -11.82 4.45 7.55
C LYS A 86 -12.90 3.89 6.63
N ILE A 87 -13.33 4.67 5.65
CA ILE A 87 -14.35 4.29 4.67
C ILE A 87 -13.71 4.28 3.28
N PRO A 88 -13.50 3.10 2.67
CA PRO A 88 -12.99 3.03 1.31
C PRO A 88 -14.12 3.33 0.32
N LEU A 89 -13.86 4.16 -0.69
CA LEU A 89 -14.81 4.53 -1.74
C LEU A 89 -14.18 4.33 -3.11
N LEU A 90 -14.93 3.79 -4.06
CA LEU A 90 -14.54 3.76 -5.46
C LEU A 90 -15.34 4.81 -6.22
N LEU A 91 -14.67 5.84 -6.73
CA LEU A 91 -15.29 6.88 -7.54
C LEU A 91 -14.75 6.80 -8.97
N THR A 92 -15.52 6.23 -9.90
CA THR A 92 -15.14 6.09 -11.33
C THR A 92 -15.70 7.21 -12.21
N GLU A 93 -16.63 8.00 -11.68
CA GLU A 93 -17.32 9.08 -12.37
C GLU A 93 -17.70 10.20 -11.40
N ASN A 94 -17.87 11.41 -11.92
CA ASN A 94 -18.47 12.50 -11.17
C ASN A 94 -19.98 12.50 -11.38
N THR A 95 -20.72 12.33 -10.28
CA THR A 95 -22.18 12.27 -10.25
C THR A 95 -22.79 13.48 -9.53
N GLY A 96 -22.01 14.53 -9.28
CA GLY A 96 -22.40 15.70 -8.51
C GLY A 96 -22.10 15.55 -7.02
N GLU A 97 -23.11 15.78 -6.18
CA GLU A 97 -22.96 15.68 -4.72
C GLU A 97 -23.11 14.22 -4.26
N ILE A 98 -22.08 13.72 -3.58
CA ILE A 98 -22.07 12.39 -2.97
C ILE A 98 -22.37 12.54 -1.48
N THR A 99 -23.32 11.76 -0.97
CA THR A 99 -23.65 11.75 0.46
C THR A 99 -23.33 10.40 1.05
N VAL A 100 -22.55 10.36 2.13
CA VAL A 100 -22.22 9.14 2.86
C VAL A 100 -22.81 9.21 4.26
N HIS A 101 -23.60 8.22 4.64
CA HIS A 101 -24.15 8.05 5.98
C HIS A 101 -23.66 6.74 6.58
N LEU A 102 -23.25 6.76 7.84
CA LEU A 102 -22.82 5.58 8.57
C LEU A 102 -22.94 5.79 10.08
N ARG A 103 -22.79 4.70 10.83
CA ARG A 103 -22.66 4.67 12.28
C ARG A 103 -21.24 4.29 12.67
N ALA A 104 -20.73 4.90 13.73
CA ALA A 104 -19.37 4.66 14.23
C ALA A 104 -19.16 3.22 14.75
N ASP A 105 -20.21 2.54 15.20
CA ASP A 105 -20.19 1.17 15.74
C ASP A 105 -20.21 0.07 14.65
N ALA A 106 -20.47 0.43 13.40
CA ALA A 106 -20.68 -0.52 12.31
C ALA A 106 -20.28 0.09 10.96
N ILE A 107 -19.02 0.53 10.83
CA ILE A 107 -18.56 1.42 9.75
C ILE A 107 -18.95 0.91 8.36
N LEU A 108 -18.45 -0.26 7.93
CA LEU A 108 -18.74 -0.80 6.59
C LEU A 108 -20.18 -1.28 6.45
N ASP A 109 -20.74 -1.86 7.51
CA ASP A 109 -22.07 -2.49 7.51
C ASP A 109 -23.22 -1.48 7.44
N SER A 110 -23.04 -0.34 8.10
CA SER A 110 -24.01 0.75 8.13
C SER A 110 -23.78 1.78 7.04
N ALA A 111 -22.61 1.81 6.40
CA ALA A 111 -22.30 2.78 5.36
C ALA A 111 -23.29 2.71 4.19
N ARG A 112 -23.85 3.87 3.85
CA ARG A 112 -24.74 4.09 2.71
C ARG A 112 -24.25 5.30 1.94
N VAL A 113 -24.06 5.13 0.64
CA VAL A 113 -23.69 6.16 -0.31
C VAL A 113 -24.90 6.47 -1.18
N GLN A 114 -25.24 7.75 -1.25
CA GLN A 114 -26.24 8.31 -2.15
C GLN A 114 -25.54 9.20 -3.17
N GLY A 115 -26.10 9.24 -4.37
CA GLY A 115 -25.53 10.01 -5.48
C GLY A 115 -24.41 9.27 -6.21
N ASN A 116 -23.96 8.08 -5.80
CA ASN A 116 -23.00 7.28 -6.56
C ASN A 116 -23.22 5.76 -6.34
N ASP A 117 -23.88 5.10 -7.30
CA ASP A 117 -24.25 3.69 -7.18
C ASP A 117 -23.03 2.75 -7.19
N ALA A 118 -22.00 3.08 -7.96
CA ALA A 118 -20.78 2.27 -8.04
C ALA A 118 -20.05 2.26 -6.69
N ALA A 119 -19.93 3.42 -6.04
CA ALA A 119 -19.40 3.53 -4.68
C ALA A 119 -20.25 2.76 -3.66
N GLN A 120 -21.58 2.79 -3.77
CA GLN A 120 -22.47 2.05 -2.88
C GLN A 120 -22.31 0.53 -3.04
N ILE A 121 -22.19 0.03 -4.28
CA ILE A 121 -21.98 -1.40 -4.54
C ILE A 121 -20.57 -1.82 -4.10
N TYR A 122 -19.55 -1.00 -4.35
CA TYR A 122 -18.19 -1.23 -3.87
C TYR A 122 -18.14 -1.41 -2.35
N LEU A 123 -18.79 -0.51 -1.60
CA LEU A 123 -18.87 -0.61 -0.14
C LEU A 123 -19.57 -1.89 0.32
N LYS A 124 -20.67 -2.29 -0.33
CA LYS A 124 -21.34 -3.56 -0.02
C LYS A 124 -20.41 -4.75 -0.25
N ALA A 125 -19.67 -4.76 -1.36
CA ALA A 125 -18.72 -5.81 -1.67
C ALA A 125 -17.57 -5.85 -0.64
N ARG A 126 -17.05 -4.69 -0.23
CA ARG A 126 -16.07 -4.57 0.86
C ARG A 126 -16.59 -5.10 2.20
N ALA A 127 -17.82 -4.78 2.58
CA ALA A 127 -18.43 -5.28 3.80
C ALA A 127 -18.58 -6.81 3.79
N ILE A 128 -18.90 -7.41 2.63
CA ILE A 128 -18.94 -8.88 2.47
C ILE A 128 -17.55 -9.47 2.63
N LEU A 129 -16.53 -8.90 1.98
CA LEU A 129 -15.15 -9.35 2.08
C LEU A 129 -14.62 -9.25 3.52
N ASP A 130 -14.83 -8.13 4.18
CA ASP A 130 -14.36 -7.88 5.56
C ASP A 130 -14.91 -8.93 6.54
N ARG A 131 -16.21 -9.25 6.43
CA ARG A 131 -16.84 -10.32 7.22
C ARG A 131 -16.25 -11.70 6.95
N ALA A 132 -15.94 -12.02 5.69
CA ALA A 132 -15.32 -13.30 5.35
C ALA A 132 -13.89 -13.38 5.93
N GLN A 133 -13.12 -12.29 5.85
CA GLN A 133 -11.77 -12.22 6.41
C GLN A 133 -11.73 -12.31 7.94
N GLU A 134 -12.79 -11.88 8.64
CA GLU A 134 -12.90 -12.10 10.09
C GLU A 134 -12.95 -13.59 10.45
N TRP A 135 -13.54 -14.44 9.59
CA TRP A 135 -13.51 -15.89 9.80
C TRP A 135 -12.12 -16.49 9.59
N ASP A 136 -11.32 -15.95 8.67
CA ASP A 136 -9.90 -16.35 8.54
C ASP A 136 -9.11 -16.01 9.81
N ARG A 137 -9.35 -14.83 10.40
CA ARG A 137 -8.73 -14.44 11.67
C ARG A 137 -9.14 -15.36 12.82
N LEU A 138 -10.43 -15.68 12.93
CA LEU A 138 -10.93 -16.61 13.94
C LEU A 138 -10.33 -18.01 13.77
N GLN A 139 -10.19 -18.48 12.53
CA GLN A 139 -9.48 -19.72 12.26
C GLN A 139 -8.03 -19.62 12.75
N GLN A 140 -7.26 -18.61 12.35
CA GLN A 140 -5.87 -18.41 12.76
C GLN A 140 -5.70 -18.40 14.30
N ILE A 141 -6.59 -17.73 15.02
CA ILE A 141 -6.62 -17.71 16.49
C ILE A 141 -6.86 -19.12 17.03
N ALA A 142 -7.79 -19.87 16.45
CA ALA A 142 -8.07 -21.25 16.86
C ALA A 142 -6.88 -22.19 16.59
N GLU A 143 -6.20 -22.08 15.45
CA GLU A 143 -5.03 -22.93 15.14
C GLU A 143 -3.93 -22.72 16.17
N THR A 144 -3.68 -21.45 16.50
CA THR A 144 -2.68 -21.03 17.49
C THR A 144 -3.08 -21.45 18.90
N GLY A 145 -4.33 -21.19 19.31
CA GLY A 145 -4.81 -21.43 20.67
C GLY A 145 -5.06 -22.90 20.98
N LEU A 146 -5.40 -23.72 19.99
CA LEU A 146 -5.72 -25.13 20.16
C LEU A 146 -4.54 -26.06 19.82
N ASN A 147 -3.38 -25.52 19.44
CA ASN A 147 -2.23 -26.30 18.93
C ASN A 147 -2.66 -27.30 17.85
N GLY A 148 -3.55 -26.88 16.95
CA GLY A 148 -4.10 -27.70 15.87
C GLY A 148 -5.14 -28.78 16.27
N ARG A 149 -5.52 -28.92 17.54
CA ARG A 149 -6.51 -29.94 17.96
C ARG A 149 -7.95 -29.42 17.78
N GLY A 150 -8.81 -30.21 17.15
CA GLY A 150 -10.24 -29.86 16.99
C GLY A 150 -10.52 -28.73 16.00
N ILE A 151 -9.52 -28.38 15.17
CA ILE A 151 -9.57 -27.29 14.19
C ILE A 151 -10.61 -27.52 13.09
N ASP A 152 -10.92 -28.78 12.76
CA ASP A 152 -11.82 -29.15 11.67
C ASP A 152 -13.19 -28.46 11.75
N GLY A 153 -13.70 -28.24 12.97
CA GLY A 153 -14.97 -27.53 13.18
C GLY A 153 -14.89 -26.07 12.76
N VAL A 154 -13.80 -25.38 13.13
CA VAL A 154 -13.57 -23.98 12.79
C VAL A 154 -13.28 -23.83 11.29
N THR A 155 -12.49 -24.73 10.71
CA THR A 155 -12.24 -24.77 9.26
C THR A 155 -13.53 -24.93 8.46
N ARG A 156 -14.43 -25.85 8.84
CA ARG A 156 -15.73 -26.01 8.17
C ARG A 156 -16.61 -24.77 8.25
N LEU A 157 -16.59 -24.06 9.38
CA LEU A 157 -17.34 -22.81 9.54
C LEU A 157 -16.75 -21.69 8.67
N ASN A 158 -15.42 -21.58 8.64
CA ASN A 158 -14.73 -20.61 7.79
C ASN A 158 -15.03 -20.88 6.30
N ASP A 159 -14.95 -22.14 5.86
CA ASP A 159 -15.30 -22.53 4.49
C ASP A 159 -16.76 -22.18 4.15
N SER A 160 -17.69 -22.43 5.07
CA SER A 160 -19.10 -22.08 4.89
C SER A 160 -19.30 -20.56 4.80
N ALA A 161 -18.58 -19.79 5.61
CA ALA A 161 -18.61 -18.32 5.56
C ALA A 161 -18.08 -17.80 4.21
N TRP A 162 -16.96 -18.34 3.73
CA TRP A 162 -16.41 -18.00 2.42
C TRP A 162 -17.32 -18.41 1.26
N GLN A 163 -17.99 -19.56 1.34
CA GLN A 163 -18.99 -19.97 0.34
C GLN A 163 -20.15 -18.97 0.28
N ALA A 164 -20.69 -18.56 1.43
CA ALA A 164 -21.75 -17.56 1.51
C ALA A 164 -21.28 -16.20 0.95
N ALA A 165 -20.10 -15.74 1.35
CA ALA A 165 -19.51 -14.49 0.85
C ALA A 165 -19.31 -14.52 -0.67
N ASN A 166 -18.78 -15.61 -1.22
CA ASN A 166 -18.64 -15.80 -2.66
C ASN A 166 -19.97 -15.78 -3.40
N GLY A 167 -21.03 -16.37 -2.84
CA GLY A 167 -22.37 -16.34 -3.41
C GLY A 167 -22.93 -14.91 -3.48
N LEU A 168 -22.77 -14.13 -2.40
CA LEU A 168 -23.21 -12.73 -2.35
C LEU A 168 -22.42 -11.85 -3.33
N LEU A 169 -21.09 -12.00 -3.38
CA LEU A 169 -20.23 -11.27 -4.31
C LEU A 169 -20.54 -11.64 -5.78
N LEU A 170 -20.85 -12.90 -6.06
CA LEU A 170 -21.29 -13.32 -7.40
C LEU A 170 -22.64 -12.69 -7.78
N GLY A 171 -23.58 -12.57 -6.84
CA GLY A 171 -24.83 -11.84 -7.06
C GLY A 171 -24.60 -10.38 -7.43
N LEU A 172 -23.72 -9.67 -6.70
CA LEU A 172 -23.32 -8.30 -7.04
C LEU A 172 -22.63 -8.23 -8.40
N LEU A 173 -21.73 -9.17 -8.67
CA LEU A 173 -20.98 -9.24 -9.92
C LEU A 173 -21.90 -9.37 -11.14
N ASN A 174 -22.91 -10.23 -11.05
CA ASN A 174 -23.89 -10.42 -12.13
C ASN A 174 -24.68 -9.13 -12.39
N GLY A 175 -25.14 -8.44 -11.34
CA GLY A 175 -25.82 -7.16 -11.48
C GLY A 175 -24.94 -6.07 -12.11
N VAL A 176 -23.65 -6.02 -11.74
CA VAL A 176 -22.69 -5.08 -12.33
C VAL A 176 -22.36 -5.43 -13.78
N ALA A 177 -22.22 -6.71 -14.13
CA ALA A 177 -21.91 -7.15 -15.49
C ALA A 177 -23.02 -6.77 -16.49
N ASP A 178 -24.28 -6.82 -16.08
CA ASP A 178 -25.38 -6.35 -16.93
C ASP A 178 -25.38 -4.82 -17.11
N ALA A 179 -25.05 -4.08 -16.05
CA ALA A 179 -24.91 -2.63 -16.12
C ALA A 179 -23.69 -2.19 -16.96
N GLU A 180 -22.60 -2.97 -16.94
CA GLU A 180 -21.37 -2.72 -17.70
C GLU A 180 -21.62 -2.69 -19.21
N LYS A 181 -22.50 -3.54 -19.73
CA LYS A 181 -22.88 -3.55 -21.16
C LYS A 181 -23.36 -2.18 -21.65
N GLY A 182 -24.01 -1.40 -20.79
CA GLY A 182 -24.49 -0.05 -21.10
C GLY A 182 -23.48 1.08 -20.84
N ASN A 183 -22.58 0.92 -19.86
CA ASN A 183 -21.53 1.90 -19.56
C ASN A 183 -20.24 1.23 -19.05
N PRO A 184 -19.37 0.74 -19.96
CA PRO A 184 -18.18 -0.01 -19.58
C PRO A 184 -17.20 0.79 -18.72
N ARG A 185 -17.10 2.10 -18.94
CA ARG A 185 -16.19 2.96 -18.17
C ARG A 185 -16.60 3.09 -16.70
N ARG A 186 -17.91 3.20 -16.44
CA ARG A 186 -18.45 3.34 -15.07
C ARG A 186 -18.28 2.06 -14.25
N TRP A 187 -18.59 0.92 -14.88
CA TRP A 187 -18.78 -0.35 -14.18
C TRP A 187 -17.61 -1.33 -14.31
N GLY A 188 -16.75 -1.16 -15.32
CA GLY A 188 -15.67 -2.10 -15.59
C GLY A 188 -14.67 -2.24 -14.43
N THR A 189 -14.22 -1.12 -13.85
CA THR A 189 -13.33 -1.15 -12.68
C THR A 189 -13.98 -1.85 -11.49
N LEU A 190 -15.25 -1.53 -11.20
CA LEU A 190 -16.00 -2.14 -10.12
C LEU A 190 -16.15 -3.66 -10.31
N ARG A 191 -16.50 -4.11 -11.52
CA ARG A 191 -16.61 -5.53 -11.84
C ARG A 191 -15.30 -6.24 -11.53
N ARG A 192 -14.19 -5.69 -12.00
CA ARG A 192 -12.85 -6.26 -11.80
C ARG A 192 -12.48 -6.33 -10.32
N LEU A 193 -12.75 -5.28 -9.54
CA LEU A 193 -12.54 -5.28 -8.09
C LEU A 193 -13.38 -6.35 -7.38
N ILE A 194 -14.66 -6.51 -7.73
CA ILE A 194 -15.51 -7.57 -7.16
C ILE A 194 -14.96 -8.95 -7.50
N VAL A 195 -14.44 -9.16 -8.71
CA VAL A 195 -13.73 -10.39 -9.06
C VAL A 195 -12.53 -10.61 -8.14
N LEU A 196 -11.73 -9.58 -7.84
CA LEU A 196 -10.57 -9.65 -6.94
C LEU A 196 -10.94 -9.89 -5.46
N MET A 197 -12.16 -9.56 -5.03
CA MET A 197 -12.64 -9.79 -3.65
C MET A 197 -13.11 -11.23 -3.39
N ARG A 198 -13.43 -12.02 -4.42
CA ARG A 198 -13.93 -13.39 -4.26
C ARG A 198 -12.82 -14.36 -3.88
N LYS A 199 -13.10 -15.44 -3.14
CA LYS A 199 -12.14 -16.56 -3.01
C LYS A 199 -12.17 -17.39 -4.30
N PRO A 200 -11.04 -17.61 -5.00
CA PRO A 200 -11.01 -18.40 -6.23
C PRO A 200 -11.45 -19.84 -5.97
N THR A 201 -12.17 -20.44 -6.92
CA THR A 201 -12.68 -21.82 -6.81
C THR A 201 -11.78 -22.85 -7.48
N GLY A 202 -10.76 -22.40 -8.22
CA GLY A 202 -9.82 -23.25 -8.94
C GLY A 202 -8.37 -22.82 -8.72
N HIS A 203 -7.45 -23.62 -9.23
CA HIS A 203 -6.01 -23.43 -9.06
C HIS A 203 -5.32 -22.80 -10.29
N SER A 204 -6.04 -22.60 -11.39
CA SER A 204 -5.44 -22.03 -12.60
C SER A 204 -5.25 -20.52 -12.49
N ILE A 205 -4.24 -19.97 -13.19
CA ILE A 205 -4.03 -18.52 -13.27
C ILE A 205 -5.30 -17.75 -13.71
N ASN A 206 -6.16 -18.37 -14.53
CA ASN A 206 -7.41 -17.76 -14.98
C ASN A 206 -8.45 -17.66 -13.87
N ASP A 207 -8.52 -18.65 -12.95
CA ASP A 207 -9.43 -18.62 -11.80
C ASP A 207 -9.09 -17.50 -10.83
N TRP A 208 -7.79 -17.18 -10.72
CA TRP A 208 -7.27 -16.15 -9.82
C TRP A 208 -7.42 -14.73 -10.36
N TRP A 209 -7.11 -14.53 -11.64
CA TRP A 209 -6.92 -13.20 -12.21
C TRP A 209 -7.94 -12.85 -13.29
N GLY A 210 -8.54 -13.83 -13.97
CA GLY A 210 -9.48 -13.59 -15.07
C GLY A 210 -8.98 -12.54 -16.05
N ASP A 211 -9.86 -11.64 -16.48
CA ASP A 211 -9.52 -10.52 -17.36
C ASP A 211 -9.12 -9.24 -16.60
N THR A 212 -8.97 -9.29 -15.27
CA THR A 212 -8.94 -8.10 -14.39
C THR A 212 -7.80 -7.12 -14.65
N LEU A 213 -6.64 -7.56 -15.11
CA LEU A 213 -5.39 -6.77 -15.05
C LEU A 213 -5.28 -5.62 -16.08
N GLY A 214 -6.32 -5.39 -16.90
CA GLY A 214 -6.33 -4.38 -17.96
C GLY A 214 -6.75 -2.97 -17.55
N ASP A 215 -7.02 -2.71 -16.26
CA ASP A 215 -7.52 -1.42 -15.77
C ASP A 215 -6.51 -0.76 -14.81
N SER A 216 -6.05 0.45 -15.14
CA SER A 216 -5.01 1.15 -14.39
C SER A 216 -5.46 1.55 -12.98
N LEU A 217 -6.76 1.74 -12.73
CA LEU A 217 -7.27 2.10 -11.41
C LEU A 217 -7.10 0.98 -10.39
N LEU A 218 -6.96 -0.28 -10.83
CA LEU A 218 -6.71 -1.40 -9.92
C LEU A 218 -5.37 -1.27 -9.21
N ALA A 219 -4.40 -0.58 -9.82
CA ALA A 219 -3.06 -0.43 -9.26
C ALA A 219 -3.04 0.35 -7.93
N THR A 220 -4.07 1.15 -7.65
CA THR A 220 -4.22 1.91 -6.40
C THR A 220 -5.19 1.26 -5.41
N SER A 221 -5.76 0.11 -5.77
CA SER A 221 -6.74 -0.62 -4.94
C SER A 221 -6.09 -1.46 -3.84
N TYR A 222 -6.84 -1.74 -2.77
CA TYR A 222 -6.39 -2.70 -1.74
C TYR A 222 -6.47 -4.14 -2.26
N GLU A 223 -7.49 -4.40 -3.09
CA GLU A 223 -7.88 -5.72 -3.57
C GLU A 223 -6.80 -6.34 -4.45
N LEU A 224 -6.13 -5.55 -5.28
CA LEU A 224 -5.06 -6.06 -6.15
C LEU A 224 -3.89 -6.62 -5.33
N GLY A 225 -3.45 -5.88 -4.31
CA GLY A 225 -2.36 -6.31 -3.42
C GLY A 225 -2.76 -7.54 -2.60
N GLN A 226 -3.94 -7.51 -1.99
CA GLN A 226 -4.45 -8.65 -1.22
C GLN A 226 -4.61 -9.91 -2.08
N ARG A 227 -5.09 -9.76 -3.32
CA ARG A 227 -5.20 -10.89 -4.25
C ARG A 227 -3.84 -11.53 -4.52
N LEU A 228 -2.77 -10.75 -4.66
CA LEU A 228 -1.42 -11.28 -4.85
C LEU A 228 -0.93 -12.06 -3.63
N VAL A 229 -1.15 -11.55 -2.41
CA VAL A 229 -0.82 -12.25 -1.17
C VAL A 229 -1.50 -13.62 -1.16
N ASN A 230 -2.82 -13.64 -1.33
CA ASN A 230 -3.60 -14.88 -1.33
C ASN A 230 -3.15 -15.83 -2.46
N TYR A 231 -2.75 -15.28 -3.62
CA TYR A 231 -2.29 -16.07 -4.77
C TYR A 231 -0.99 -16.79 -4.47
N LEU A 232 -0.04 -16.11 -3.83
CA LEU A 232 1.23 -16.71 -3.40
C LEU A 232 1.00 -17.69 -2.25
N GLU A 233 0.20 -17.35 -1.24
CA GLU A 233 -0.15 -18.27 -0.15
C GLU A 233 -0.74 -19.58 -0.65
N ALA A 234 -1.59 -19.53 -1.69
CA ALA A 234 -2.17 -20.71 -2.31
C ALA A 234 -1.15 -21.63 -3.03
N GLN A 235 0.07 -21.16 -3.28
CA GLN A 235 1.16 -21.98 -3.83
C GLN A 235 1.98 -22.68 -2.74
N ARG A 236 1.75 -22.37 -1.47
CA ARG A 236 2.47 -22.98 -0.36
C ARG A 236 2.03 -24.43 -0.20
N ASN A 237 3.00 -25.34 -0.08
CA ASN A 237 2.75 -26.76 0.12
C ASN A 237 3.72 -27.34 1.16
N GLU A 238 3.19 -27.82 2.28
CA GLU A 238 3.98 -28.36 3.38
C GLU A 238 4.73 -29.66 3.03
N ARG A 239 4.39 -30.29 1.89
CA ARG A 239 5.07 -31.50 1.40
C ARG A 239 6.25 -31.19 0.48
N PHE A 240 6.41 -29.93 0.05
CA PHE A 240 7.50 -29.54 -0.83
C PHE A 240 8.81 -29.36 -0.05
N THR A 241 9.91 -29.77 -0.67
CA THR A 241 11.25 -29.30 -0.30
C THR A 241 11.38 -27.80 -0.59
N ALA A 242 12.39 -27.15 -0.01
CA ALA A 242 12.64 -25.71 -0.26
C ALA A 242 12.81 -25.41 -1.77
N ALA A 243 13.53 -26.26 -2.51
CA ALA A 243 13.74 -26.08 -3.95
C ALA A 243 12.44 -26.24 -4.76
N GLU A 244 11.57 -27.18 -4.37
CA GLU A 244 10.25 -27.36 -4.99
C GLU A 244 9.33 -26.17 -4.69
N GLN A 245 9.35 -25.65 -3.45
CA GLN A 245 8.59 -24.46 -3.07
C GLN A 245 9.08 -23.21 -3.82
N ASP A 246 10.39 -23.03 -3.97
CA ASP A 246 10.98 -21.96 -4.78
C ASP A 246 10.56 -22.06 -6.24
N SER A 247 10.58 -23.28 -6.80
CA SER A 247 10.12 -23.54 -8.17
C SER A 247 8.64 -23.19 -8.35
N ALA A 248 7.79 -23.53 -7.37
CA ALA A 248 6.37 -23.22 -7.40
C ALA A 248 6.11 -21.70 -7.43
N TYR A 249 6.77 -20.93 -6.56
CA TYR A 249 6.64 -19.46 -6.56
C TYR A 249 7.16 -18.82 -7.85
N ARG A 250 8.32 -19.26 -8.35
CA ARG A 250 8.88 -18.76 -9.62
C ARG A 250 7.94 -19.07 -10.79
N SER A 251 7.37 -20.27 -10.84
CA SER A 251 6.37 -20.64 -11.85
C SER A 251 5.14 -19.74 -11.77
N ALA A 252 4.55 -19.59 -10.58
CA ALA A 252 3.35 -18.80 -10.36
C ALA A 252 3.54 -17.31 -10.73
N LEU A 253 4.68 -16.72 -10.39
CA LEU A 253 5.03 -15.34 -10.75
C LEU A 253 5.32 -15.19 -12.25
N THR A 254 5.93 -16.19 -12.88
CA THR A 254 6.13 -16.21 -14.34
C THR A 254 4.80 -16.26 -15.07
N GLU A 255 3.87 -17.12 -14.64
CA GLU A 255 2.54 -17.21 -15.23
C GLU A 255 1.75 -15.91 -15.08
N LEU A 256 1.81 -15.29 -13.89
CA LEU A 256 1.22 -13.98 -13.66
C LEU A 256 1.85 -12.91 -14.56
N GLY A 257 3.19 -12.86 -14.64
CA GLY A 257 3.92 -11.91 -15.47
C GLY A 257 3.64 -12.06 -16.97
N ARG A 258 3.21 -13.23 -17.45
CA ARG A 258 2.81 -13.44 -18.86
C ARG A 258 1.40 -12.94 -19.17
N ARG A 259 0.60 -12.57 -18.17
CA ARG A 259 -0.78 -12.10 -18.39
C ARG A 259 -0.79 -10.72 -19.07
N PRO A 260 -1.71 -10.49 -20.01
CA PRO A 260 -1.96 -9.14 -20.51
C PRO A 260 -2.38 -8.23 -19.35
N MET A 261 -1.64 -7.15 -19.14
CA MET A 261 -1.90 -6.18 -18.09
C MET A 261 -1.37 -4.80 -18.46
N VAL A 262 -1.94 -3.76 -17.86
CA VAL A 262 -1.46 -2.39 -18.04
C VAL A 262 -0.26 -2.10 -17.13
N TYR A 263 0.61 -1.19 -17.55
CA TYR A 263 1.87 -0.88 -16.86
C TYR A 263 1.70 -0.55 -15.36
N PRO A 264 0.75 0.30 -14.92
CA PRO A 264 0.56 0.58 -13.49
C PRO A 264 0.26 -0.66 -12.65
N VAL A 265 -0.55 -1.60 -13.19
CA VAL A 265 -0.91 -2.85 -12.52
C VAL A 265 0.30 -3.77 -12.43
N ALA A 266 1.05 -3.91 -13.53
CA ALA A 266 2.28 -4.70 -13.55
C ALA A 266 3.30 -4.19 -12.52
N ARG A 267 3.52 -2.87 -12.49
CA ARG A 267 4.44 -2.24 -11.56
C ARG A 267 4.01 -2.46 -10.11
N ARG A 268 2.71 -2.29 -9.81
CA ARG A 268 2.17 -2.51 -8.47
C ARG A 268 2.34 -3.96 -8.01
N LEU A 269 2.01 -4.93 -8.85
CA LEU A 269 2.12 -6.36 -8.54
C LEU A 269 3.58 -6.78 -8.36
N LEU A 270 4.48 -6.30 -9.23
CA LEU A 270 5.89 -6.63 -9.16
C LEU A 270 6.55 -6.06 -7.90
N MET A 271 6.31 -4.78 -7.58
CA MET A 271 6.78 -4.17 -6.33
C MET A 271 6.21 -4.90 -5.10
N GLN A 272 4.93 -5.26 -5.13
CA GLN A 272 4.33 -6.00 -4.01
C GLN A 272 4.91 -7.42 -3.88
N ALA A 273 5.17 -8.12 -4.98
CA ALA A 273 5.78 -9.44 -4.97
C ALA A 273 7.20 -9.38 -4.40
N GLN A 274 7.98 -8.39 -4.83
CA GLN A 274 9.32 -8.14 -4.29
C GLN A 274 9.23 -7.88 -2.78
N TYR A 275 8.44 -6.90 -2.35
CA TYR A 275 8.26 -6.54 -0.94
C TYR A 275 7.83 -7.73 -0.04
N LEU A 276 6.99 -8.63 -0.54
CA LEU A 276 6.53 -9.81 0.22
C LEU A 276 7.62 -10.89 0.39
N LEU A 277 8.60 -10.94 -0.51
CA LEU A 277 9.61 -12.00 -0.57
C LEU A 277 10.97 -11.51 -0.07
N GLU A 278 11.26 -10.23 -0.23
CA GLU A 278 12.45 -9.56 0.27
C GLU A 278 12.55 -9.73 1.78
N GLY A 279 13.75 -10.02 2.26
CA GLY A 279 13.99 -10.24 3.67
C GLY A 279 13.54 -11.59 4.23
N THR A 280 12.88 -12.42 3.43
CA THR A 280 12.40 -13.74 3.84
C THR A 280 13.34 -14.86 3.37
N ALA A 281 12.99 -16.13 3.64
CA ALA A 281 13.67 -17.28 3.05
C ALA A 281 13.64 -17.29 1.50
N TYR A 282 12.82 -16.43 0.89
CA TYR A 282 12.61 -16.33 -0.54
C TYR A 282 13.30 -15.10 -1.19
N GLN A 283 14.31 -14.50 -0.54
CA GLN A 283 15.10 -13.39 -1.11
C GLN A 283 15.57 -13.67 -2.54
N SER A 284 16.03 -14.90 -2.82
CA SER A 284 16.50 -15.28 -4.15
C SER A 284 15.43 -15.14 -5.24
N ILE A 285 14.15 -15.19 -4.86
CA ILE A 285 13.00 -15.02 -5.75
C ILE A 285 12.71 -13.53 -5.94
N ALA A 286 12.83 -12.73 -4.87
CA ALA A 286 12.73 -11.27 -4.94
C ALA A 286 13.79 -10.68 -5.89
N ASP A 287 15.04 -11.08 -5.74
CA ASP A 287 16.14 -10.65 -6.63
C ASP A 287 15.95 -11.12 -8.06
N TRP A 288 15.38 -12.33 -8.23
CA TRP A 288 15.16 -12.88 -9.56
C TRP A 288 14.01 -12.20 -10.29
N ILE A 289 12.87 -11.94 -9.65
CA ILE A 289 11.66 -11.51 -10.37
C ILE A 289 11.86 -10.15 -11.06
N VAL A 290 12.69 -9.28 -10.50
CA VAL A 290 13.01 -7.97 -11.09
C VAL A 290 13.89 -8.08 -12.36
N THR A 291 14.53 -9.22 -12.57
CA THR A 291 15.32 -9.53 -13.78
C THR A 291 14.50 -10.20 -14.88
N GLN A 292 13.22 -10.47 -14.63
CA GLN A 292 12.33 -11.15 -15.57
C GLN A 292 11.36 -10.16 -16.21
N PRO A 293 10.90 -10.43 -17.45
CA PRO A 293 9.79 -9.68 -18.01
C PRO A 293 8.52 -9.90 -17.18
N PHE A 294 7.81 -8.81 -16.87
CA PHE A 294 6.58 -8.86 -16.08
C PHE A 294 5.52 -7.92 -16.66
N GLY A 295 4.53 -8.50 -17.33
CA GLY A 295 3.55 -7.76 -18.12
C GLY A 295 4.27 -6.92 -19.19
N PRO A 296 3.99 -5.60 -19.27
CA PRO A 296 4.69 -4.70 -20.19
C PRO A 296 6.05 -4.19 -19.67
N ILE A 297 6.53 -4.66 -18.50
CA ILE A 297 7.81 -4.24 -17.93
C ILE A 297 8.92 -5.14 -18.48
N ALA A 298 9.89 -4.53 -19.16
CA ALA A 298 11.11 -5.21 -19.58
C ALA A 298 12.12 -5.27 -18.41
N PRO A 299 12.97 -6.32 -18.33
CA PRO A 299 13.96 -6.50 -17.27
C PRO A 299 14.83 -5.25 -17.00
N ASP A 300 15.23 -4.54 -18.06
CA ASP A 300 16.16 -3.40 -17.94
C ASP A 300 15.50 -2.11 -17.41
N ILE A 301 14.16 -2.02 -17.43
CA ILE A 301 13.39 -0.86 -16.94
C ILE A 301 13.31 -0.86 -15.40
N MET A 302 13.64 -1.98 -14.76
CA MET A 302 13.71 -2.14 -13.31
C MET A 302 15.13 -2.21 -12.76
N SER A 303 16.13 -1.74 -13.52
CA SER A 303 17.35 -1.25 -12.88
C SER A 303 16.92 -0.25 -11.80
N PRO A 304 17.32 -0.42 -10.53
CA PRO A 304 16.85 0.43 -9.45
C PRO A 304 17.11 1.88 -9.85
N THR A 305 16.06 2.70 -9.94
CA THR A 305 16.20 4.15 -10.12
C THR A 305 16.84 4.80 -8.90
N SER A 306 16.90 4.08 -7.78
CA SER A 306 17.73 4.41 -6.64
C SER A 306 19.18 4.07 -6.97
N PRO A 307 20.14 4.98 -6.76
CA PRO A 307 21.53 4.78 -7.17
C PRO A 307 22.23 3.59 -6.48
N GLY A 308 21.55 2.91 -5.56
CA GLY A 308 22.01 1.75 -4.82
C GLY A 308 22.67 2.18 -3.50
N TRP A 309 22.56 1.34 -2.48
CA TRP A 309 23.11 1.58 -1.13
C TRP A 309 24.58 1.99 -1.10
N ASN A 310 25.35 1.51 -2.08
CA ASN A 310 26.78 1.80 -2.18
C ASN A 310 27.12 3.00 -3.09
N SER A 311 26.12 3.72 -3.58
CA SER A 311 26.35 4.91 -4.40
C SER A 311 27.01 6.05 -3.64
N PRO A 312 27.76 6.92 -4.35
CA PRO A 312 28.28 8.15 -3.76
C PRO A 312 27.19 9.02 -3.12
N LEU A 313 25.99 9.10 -3.73
CA LEU A 313 24.89 9.91 -3.23
C LEU A 313 24.36 9.39 -1.89
N VAL A 314 24.09 8.09 -1.76
CA VAL A 314 23.59 7.50 -0.51
C VAL A 314 24.62 7.65 0.60
N LYS A 315 25.89 7.36 0.31
CA LYS A 315 26.98 7.52 1.28
C LYS A 315 27.13 8.97 1.75
N GLU A 316 27.02 9.93 0.85
CA GLU A 316 27.03 11.35 1.20
C GLU A 316 25.86 11.70 2.13
N LEU A 317 24.63 11.30 1.76
CA LEU A 317 23.43 11.61 2.54
C LEU A 317 23.49 10.97 3.94
N LEU A 318 23.92 9.72 4.06
CA LEU A 318 24.05 9.01 5.35
C LEU A 318 25.05 9.67 6.31
N GLN A 319 26.08 10.34 5.78
CA GLN A 319 27.11 11.01 6.57
C GLN A 319 26.73 12.44 7.01
N ARG A 320 25.64 13.00 6.46
CA ARG A 320 25.13 14.32 6.86
C ARG A 320 24.55 14.29 8.28
N GLU A 321 24.53 15.46 8.90
CA GLU A 321 23.88 15.64 10.20
C GLU A 321 22.38 15.91 10.04
N TYR A 322 21.58 15.13 10.77
CA TYR A 322 20.14 15.26 10.89
C TYR A 322 19.77 15.66 12.31
N THR A 323 18.63 16.33 12.46
CA THR A 323 18.07 16.64 13.77
C THR A 323 17.28 15.44 14.26
N ASP A 324 17.65 14.87 15.40
CA ASP A 324 16.89 13.80 16.04
C ASP A 324 15.62 14.35 16.74
N ALA A 325 14.74 13.46 17.19
CA ALA A 325 13.47 13.80 17.84
C ALA A 325 13.66 14.53 19.19
N LEU A 326 14.88 14.54 19.75
CA LEU A 326 15.25 15.31 20.94
C LEU A 326 15.84 16.69 20.58
N GLY A 327 15.87 17.05 19.29
CA GLY A 327 16.38 18.32 18.80
C GLY A 327 17.90 18.38 18.64
N LYS A 328 18.61 17.26 18.77
CA LYS A 328 20.06 17.22 18.65
C LYS A 328 20.49 16.90 17.22
N ARG A 329 21.44 17.68 16.69
CA ARG A 329 22.05 17.40 15.38
C ARG A 329 23.11 16.31 15.50
N ARG A 330 22.96 15.23 14.74
CA ARG A 330 23.83 14.05 14.75
C ARG A 330 23.86 13.39 13.37
N PRO A 331 24.97 12.75 12.96
CA PRO A 331 24.95 11.88 11.79
C PRO A 331 24.08 10.64 12.02
N LEU A 332 23.53 10.06 10.95
CA LEU A 332 22.82 8.77 11.04
C LEU A 332 23.79 7.63 11.33
N ILE A 333 25.00 7.70 10.75
CA ILE A 333 26.07 6.72 10.97
C ILE A 333 26.84 7.03 12.25
N SER A 334 26.91 6.05 13.15
CA SER A 334 27.75 6.14 14.35
C SER A 334 29.23 5.99 13.99
N ARG A 335 30.04 6.97 14.36
CA ARG A 335 31.51 6.92 14.24
C ARG A 335 32.18 6.12 15.36
N SER A 336 31.49 5.93 16.49
CA SER A 336 32.02 5.25 17.67
C SER A 336 31.75 3.74 17.68
N SER A 337 30.86 3.27 16.81
CA SER A 337 30.46 1.86 16.74
C SER A 337 31.01 1.22 15.46
N ARG A 338 31.30 -0.08 15.48
CA ARG A 338 31.77 -0.81 14.29
C ARG A 338 30.69 -0.86 13.20
N PHE A 339 29.45 -1.07 13.61
CA PHE A 339 28.29 -1.09 12.73
C PHE A 339 27.20 -0.11 13.22
N THR A 340 26.41 0.38 12.27
CA THR A 340 25.18 1.13 12.54
C THR A 340 24.01 0.41 11.89
N LEU A 341 22.98 0.10 12.67
CA LEU A 341 21.70 -0.40 12.19
C LEU A 341 20.73 0.77 12.03
N LEU A 342 20.27 1.01 10.81
CA LEU A 342 19.14 1.92 10.56
C LEU A 342 17.85 1.11 10.56
N LEU A 343 16.94 1.42 11.49
CA LEU A 343 15.58 0.88 11.51
C LEU A 343 14.63 1.89 10.89
N VAL A 344 14.15 1.65 9.68
CA VAL A 344 13.12 2.45 9.03
C VAL A 344 11.74 1.96 9.50
N TRP A 345 10.89 2.88 9.98
CA TRP A 345 9.62 2.51 10.60
C TRP A 345 8.55 3.58 10.44
N SER A 346 7.29 3.21 10.67
CA SER A 346 6.18 4.15 10.80
C SER A 346 5.51 3.98 12.16
N VAL A 347 5.05 5.08 12.76
CA VAL A 347 4.31 5.05 14.03
C VAL A 347 2.98 4.31 13.90
N TRP A 348 2.40 4.28 12.70
CA TRP A 348 1.11 3.65 12.38
C TRP A 348 1.21 2.17 12.00
N CYS A 349 2.42 1.62 12.00
CA CYS A 349 2.71 0.25 11.56
C CYS A 349 2.82 -0.71 12.76
N PRO A 350 1.86 -1.64 12.97
CA PRO A 350 1.88 -2.55 14.13
C PRO A 350 3.11 -3.48 14.16
N HIS A 351 3.52 -4.00 13.00
CA HIS A 351 4.72 -4.83 12.88
C HIS A 351 5.99 -4.07 13.28
N CYS A 352 6.05 -2.78 12.96
CA CYS A 352 7.16 -1.90 13.33
C CYS A 352 7.27 -1.72 14.84
N GLN A 353 6.13 -1.54 15.52
CA GLN A 353 6.11 -1.41 16.98
C GLN A 353 6.63 -2.69 17.65
N GLY A 354 6.20 -3.85 17.17
CA GLY A 354 6.68 -5.14 17.66
C GLY A 354 8.18 -5.34 17.46
N LEU A 355 8.69 -5.12 16.25
CA LEU A 355 10.12 -5.28 15.94
C LEU A 355 10.99 -4.32 16.75
N LYS A 356 10.58 -3.06 16.91
CA LYS A 356 11.29 -2.06 17.72
C LYS A 356 11.46 -2.52 19.16
N LEU A 357 10.42 -3.09 19.78
CA LEU A 357 10.49 -3.61 21.15
C LEU A 357 11.45 -4.80 21.25
N GLN A 358 11.34 -5.77 20.34
CA GLN A 358 12.25 -6.93 20.30
C GLN A 358 13.72 -6.51 20.12
N LEU A 359 13.96 -5.57 19.20
CA LEU A 359 15.29 -5.04 18.94
C LEU A 359 15.83 -4.27 20.14
N ALA A 360 14.98 -3.49 20.84
CA ALA A 360 15.36 -2.76 22.03
C ALA A 360 15.81 -3.70 23.13
N ASP A 361 15.04 -4.76 23.38
CA ASP A 361 15.39 -5.76 24.40
C ASP A 361 16.66 -6.54 24.06
N TRP A 362 16.82 -6.97 22.81
CA TRP A 362 18.02 -7.68 22.38
C TRP A 362 19.27 -6.80 22.39
N SER A 363 19.17 -5.55 21.94
CA SER A 363 20.31 -4.63 21.83
C SER A 363 20.97 -4.29 23.17
N LYS A 364 20.23 -4.42 24.30
CA LYS A 364 20.77 -4.25 25.66
C LYS A 364 21.93 -5.20 25.94
N GLY A 365 21.96 -6.38 25.30
CA GLY A 365 23.03 -7.37 25.42
C GLY A 365 24.21 -7.14 24.47
N VAL A 366 24.15 -6.16 23.57
CA VAL A 366 25.17 -5.89 22.57
C VAL A 366 26.01 -4.69 23.02
N THR A 367 27.34 -4.79 22.90
CA THR A 367 28.21 -3.68 23.28
C THR A 367 28.04 -2.49 22.33
N GLY A 368 27.91 -1.28 22.87
CA GLY A 368 27.78 -0.06 22.05
C GLY A 368 28.99 0.25 21.16
N ALA A 369 30.15 -0.37 21.45
CA ALA A 369 31.33 -0.32 20.58
C ALA A 369 31.14 -1.15 19.29
N ASN A 370 30.30 -2.19 19.33
CA ASN A 370 30.06 -3.07 18.20
C ASN A 370 28.87 -2.58 17.34
N LEU A 371 27.75 -2.22 17.97
CA LEU A 371 26.53 -1.83 17.28
C LEU A 371 25.96 -0.53 17.84
N SER A 372 25.61 0.39 16.94
CA SER A 372 24.69 1.49 17.22
C SER A 372 23.39 1.25 16.47
N VAL A 373 22.26 1.60 17.06
CA VAL A 373 20.96 1.59 16.38
C VAL A 373 20.51 3.05 16.19
N ALA A 374 19.87 3.35 15.06
CA ALA A 374 19.21 4.61 14.79
C ALA A 374 17.85 4.33 14.14
N GLY A 375 16.78 4.92 14.66
CA GLY A 375 15.45 4.77 14.07
C GLY A 375 15.11 5.92 13.14
N LEU A 376 14.52 5.62 11.99
CA LEU A 376 14.05 6.56 10.98
C LEU A 376 12.54 6.43 10.84
N SER A 377 11.77 7.31 11.47
CA SER A 377 10.33 7.41 11.24
C SER A 377 10.10 8.06 9.87
N ILE A 378 9.25 7.43 9.05
CA ILE A 378 8.88 7.95 7.71
C ILE A 378 7.61 8.80 7.71
N ASP A 379 7.11 9.16 8.89
CA ASP A 379 5.83 9.83 9.07
C ASP A 379 5.97 11.36 8.90
N ALA A 380 4.87 12.03 8.56
CA ALA A 380 4.83 13.48 8.41
C ALA A 380 5.15 14.20 9.73
N ASP A 381 6.15 15.07 9.70
CA ASP A 381 6.67 15.74 10.89
C ASP A 381 5.66 16.69 11.56
N SER A 382 5.40 16.47 12.85
CA SER A 382 4.54 17.31 13.69
C SER A 382 5.10 17.41 15.12
N PRO A 383 4.75 18.44 15.91
CA PRO A 383 5.12 18.52 17.33
C PRO A 383 4.70 17.29 18.15
N GLU A 384 3.51 16.76 17.88
CA GLU A 384 2.96 15.57 18.53
C GLU A 384 3.74 14.32 18.14
N LEU A 385 4.03 14.16 16.84
CA LEU A 385 4.83 13.05 16.34
C LEU A 385 6.24 13.07 16.94
N ARG A 386 6.90 14.23 16.97
CA ARG A 386 8.22 14.40 17.60
C ARG A 386 8.20 13.93 19.05
N SER A 387 7.20 14.36 19.82
CA SER A 387 7.05 13.97 21.22
C SER A 387 6.88 12.46 21.37
N TYR A 388 6.06 11.84 20.52
CA TYR A 388 5.85 10.39 20.52
C TYR A 388 7.12 9.61 20.11
N VAL A 389 7.78 10.02 19.03
CA VAL A 389 9.01 9.39 18.53
C VAL A 389 10.15 9.51 19.55
N ALA A 390 10.27 10.66 20.23
CA ALA A 390 11.22 10.86 21.32
C ALA A 390 10.95 9.91 22.50
N ALA A 391 9.69 9.74 22.90
CA ALA A 391 9.29 8.80 23.94
C ALA A 391 9.59 7.33 23.57
N CYS A 392 9.61 7.02 22.27
CA CYS A 392 9.92 5.69 21.74
C CYS A 392 11.42 5.38 21.62
N SER A 393 12.31 6.32 21.96
CA SER A 393 13.73 6.26 21.58
C SER A 393 14.48 5.04 22.10
N ASN A 394 14.03 4.38 23.18
CA ASN A 394 14.64 3.17 23.74
C ASN A 394 16.17 3.27 23.96
N GLY A 395 16.70 4.49 24.12
CA GLY A 395 18.14 4.77 24.27
C GLY A 395 18.90 5.04 22.96
N TRP A 396 18.23 4.95 21.81
CA TRP A 396 18.80 5.20 20.48
C TRP A 396 18.37 6.57 19.94
N PRO A 397 19.17 7.22 19.08
CA PRO A 397 18.67 8.38 18.33
C PRO A 397 17.52 7.97 17.39
N MET A 398 16.45 8.74 17.43
CA MET A 398 15.30 8.61 16.52
C MET A 398 15.21 9.85 15.65
N PHE A 399 15.07 9.67 14.35
CA PHE A 399 14.93 10.75 13.38
C PHE A 399 13.56 10.66 12.71
N ILE A 400 13.07 11.79 12.23
CA ILE A 400 11.85 11.87 11.43
C ILE A 400 12.26 12.38 10.06
N LEU A 401 12.04 11.55 9.04
CA LEU A 401 12.29 11.85 7.64
C LEU A 401 10.96 11.66 6.91
N ASP A 402 10.33 12.73 6.42
CA ASP A 402 9.08 12.62 5.64
C ASP A 402 9.20 11.55 4.53
N GLU A 403 8.12 10.86 4.18
CA GLU A 403 8.08 9.80 3.14
C GLU A 403 8.78 10.21 1.82
N LYS A 404 8.80 11.51 1.50
CA LYS A 404 9.43 12.06 0.28
C LYS A 404 10.88 12.49 0.47
N HIS A 405 11.47 12.20 1.62
CA HIS A 405 12.81 12.67 1.94
C HIS A 405 13.84 12.03 0.97
N PRO A 406 14.73 12.83 0.34
CA PRO A 406 15.64 12.33 -0.71
C PRO A 406 16.52 11.15 -0.30
N LEU A 407 16.85 11.03 0.99
CA LEU A 407 17.58 9.87 1.50
C LEU A 407 16.77 8.58 1.41
N LEU A 408 15.47 8.59 1.70
CA LEU A 408 14.63 7.39 1.64
C LEU A 408 14.48 6.89 0.20
N ASP A 409 14.27 7.82 -0.73
CA ASP A 409 14.23 7.54 -2.17
C ASP A 409 15.57 7.03 -2.70
N ALA A 410 16.68 7.66 -2.31
CA ALA A 410 18.02 7.23 -2.69
C ALA A 410 18.40 5.86 -2.11
N MET A 411 17.92 5.54 -0.90
CA MET A 411 18.05 4.22 -0.26
C MET A 411 17.14 3.16 -0.90
N GLY A 412 16.13 3.57 -1.68
CA GLY A 412 15.15 2.67 -2.27
C GLY A 412 14.18 2.09 -1.24
N VAL A 413 13.91 2.81 -0.14
CA VAL A 413 12.95 2.37 0.89
C VAL A 413 11.57 2.29 0.26
N ASP A 414 10.96 1.11 0.27
CA ASP A 414 9.64 0.86 -0.31
C ASP A 414 8.60 0.37 0.72
N GLY A 415 8.99 0.20 1.97
CA GLY A 415 8.10 -0.20 3.06
C GLY A 415 8.70 -0.08 4.46
N THR A 416 7.89 -0.44 5.46
CA THR A 416 8.29 -0.51 6.87
C THR A 416 7.64 -1.73 7.56
N PRO A 417 8.26 -2.33 8.60
CA PRO A 417 9.59 -1.98 9.10
C PRO A 417 10.68 -2.49 8.17
N ASP A 418 11.83 -1.83 8.20
CA ASP A 418 12.99 -2.24 7.42
C ASP A 418 14.30 -1.98 8.18
N MET A 419 15.33 -2.82 8.03
CA MET A 419 16.57 -2.73 8.80
C MET A 419 17.82 -2.85 7.93
N TYR A 420 18.67 -1.83 7.96
CA TYR A 420 19.91 -1.77 7.19
C TYR A 420 21.12 -1.74 8.10
N LEU A 421 21.98 -2.75 8.00
CA LEU A 421 23.23 -2.83 8.75
C LEU A 421 24.36 -2.24 7.91
N LEU A 422 24.97 -1.18 8.43
CA LEU A 422 25.97 -0.38 7.74
C LEU A 422 27.32 -0.43 8.46
N ASP A 423 28.41 -0.39 7.69
CA ASP A 423 29.74 -0.14 8.24
C ASP A 423 29.95 1.34 8.59
N ARG A 424 31.12 1.67 9.15
CA ARG A 424 31.49 3.06 9.53
C ARG A 424 31.54 4.03 8.36
N ASN A 425 31.65 3.54 7.12
CA ASN A 425 31.71 4.36 5.92
C ASN A 425 30.31 4.59 5.32
N GLY A 426 29.27 3.98 5.90
CA GLY A 426 27.91 3.99 5.38
C GLY A 426 27.70 3.02 4.21
N SER A 427 28.55 2.01 4.06
CA SER A 427 28.32 0.92 3.10
C SER A 427 27.40 -0.12 3.72
N LEU A 428 26.44 -0.62 2.94
CA LEU A 428 25.54 -1.70 3.38
C LEU A 428 26.33 -3.02 3.48
N VAL A 429 26.33 -3.62 4.67
CA VAL A 429 26.99 -4.91 4.93
C VAL A 429 25.99 -6.05 5.13
N ALA A 430 24.77 -5.75 5.57
CA ALA A 430 23.67 -6.71 5.65
C ALA A 430 22.31 -5.98 5.69
N HIS A 431 21.24 -6.70 5.35
CA HIS A 431 19.85 -6.22 5.35
C HIS A 431 18.96 -7.24 6.09
N PRO A 432 19.09 -7.34 7.43
CA PRO A 432 18.37 -8.34 8.19
C PRO A 432 16.90 -8.00 8.34
N SER A 433 16.01 -8.99 8.28
CA SER A 433 14.56 -8.76 8.46
C SER A 433 14.03 -9.18 9.83
N THR A 434 14.88 -9.82 10.64
CA THR A 434 14.58 -10.21 12.02
C THR A 434 15.76 -9.93 12.93
N VAL A 435 15.51 -9.78 14.23
CA VAL A 435 16.55 -9.62 15.26
C VAL A 435 17.48 -10.84 15.29
N ALA A 436 16.95 -12.05 15.07
CA ALA A 436 17.75 -13.28 15.02
C ALA A 436 18.74 -13.28 13.85
N GLN A 437 18.29 -12.88 12.66
CA GLN A 437 19.16 -12.75 11.48
C GLN A 437 20.23 -11.68 11.70
N LEU A 438 19.86 -10.52 12.28
CA LEU A 438 20.83 -9.48 12.64
C LEU A 438 21.92 -10.02 13.58
N ALA A 439 21.54 -10.81 14.58
CA ALA A 439 22.49 -11.40 15.52
C ALA A 439 23.48 -12.35 14.82
N GLU A 440 23.01 -13.18 13.89
CA GLU A 440 23.88 -14.07 13.12
C GLU A 440 24.80 -13.31 12.15
N GLU A 441 24.30 -12.26 11.49
CA GLU A 441 25.13 -11.43 10.63
C GLU A 441 26.26 -10.73 11.39
N LEU A 442 25.97 -10.21 12.59
CA LEU A 442 27.01 -9.61 13.42
C LEU A 442 28.07 -10.62 13.85
N LYS A 443 27.67 -11.84 14.25
CA LYS A 443 28.63 -12.91 14.58
C LYS A 443 29.52 -13.26 13.38
N ARG A 444 28.93 -13.35 12.18
CA ARG A 444 29.67 -13.64 10.94
C ARG A 444 30.68 -12.55 10.60
N LEU A 445 30.33 -11.29 10.84
CA LEU A 445 31.20 -10.15 10.57
C LEU A 445 32.28 -9.93 11.66
N GLU A 446 32.17 -10.59 12.81
CA GLU A 446 33.17 -10.58 13.88
C GLU A 446 34.32 -11.56 13.66
N GLN A 447 34.12 -12.58 12.83
CA GLN A 447 35.15 -13.52 12.35
C GLN A 447 36.01 -12.86 11.28
#